data_AF-A0A8I2Z3S1-F1
#
_entry.id   AF-A0A8I2Z3S1-F1
#
_cell.length_a   1.000
_cell.length_b   1.000
_cell.length_c   1.000
_cell.angle_alpha   90.00
_cell.angle_beta   90.00
_cell.angle_gamma   90.00
#
_symmetry.space_group_name_H-M   'P 1'
#
loop_
_entity.id
_entity.type
_entity.pdbx_description
1 polymer ?
#
loop_
_entity_poly.entity_id
_entity_poly.type
_entity_poly.pdbx_seq_one_letter_code
_entity_poly.pdbx_strand_id
1 'polypeptide(L)'
;MRLLALRAAALAILLAPLPTTADDSDSEQTIWATPHEQYSSSVGVLGCKIDTNRVAYWPAAISCNDICVEVQHEGRKVKLLRIDRSEGAYDMSYDAWNYLYTGKSARDEPAVGGPVEMQYRNLSASDCDDLIHTKGSRLPLSAPNSMNFLASCLDAPDDNWVKDNHVLYNVLDPLCTVGRDEECELDWPAANQAVCPHTMGEPVPLKDKSVVNVQYGTGDSVVGATGEKVDNPSSESTLIPRPYVLLWGALLGVTHLFCYTPF
;
A
#
# COMPACT_ATOMS: atom_id res chain seq x y z
N MET A 1 50.77 48.34 -43.97
CA MET A 1 50.55 47.70 -42.65
C MET A 1 49.10 47.22 -42.60
N ARG A 2 48.87 46.04 -42.03
CA ARG A 2 47.80 45.07 -42.37
C ARG A 2 46.36 45.55 -42.14
N LEU A 3 45.47 45.24 -43.09
CA LEU A 3 44.01 45.20 -42.90
C LEU A 3 43.64 44.04 -41.97
N LEU A 4 42.90 44.32 -40.91
CA LEU A 4 42.28 43.31 -40.03
C LEU A 4 40.77 43.28 -40.33
N ALA A 5 40.33 42.24 -41.02
CA ALA A 5 38.92 41.93 -41.20
C ALA A 5 38.40 41.22 -39.92
N LEU A 6 37.50 41.86 -39.18
CA LEU A 6 36.71 41.19 -38.15
C LEU A 6 35.65 40.32 -38.84
N ARG A 7 35.77 39.00 -38.74
CA ARG A 7 34.68 38.06 -39.02
C ARG A 7 33.85 37.89 -37.75
N ALA A 8 32.62 38.36 -37.76
CA ALA A 8 31.63 38.02 -36.74
C ALA A 8 31.19 36.56 -36.98
N ALA A 9 31.52 35.66 -36.04
CA ALA A 9 30.98 34.31 -36.01
C ALA A 9 29.63 34.36 -35.28
N ALA A 10 28.53 34.19 -36.02
CA ALA A 10 27.21 34.00 -35.42
C ALA A 10 27.13 32.58 -34.84
N LEU A 11 27.11 32.47 -33.52
CA LEU A 11 26.89 31.23 -32.80
C LEU A 11 25.37 30.95 -32.80
N ALA A 12 24.91 30.03 -33.65
CA ALA A 12 23.54 29.54 -33.59
C ALA A 12 23.42 28.59 -32.39
N ILE A 13 22.80 29.07 -31.31
CA ILE A 13 22.44 28.24 -30.15
C ILE A 13 21.27 27.37 -30.58
N LEU A 14 21.53 26.09 -30.87
CA LEU A 14 20.50 25.07 -30.95
C LEU A 14 19.92 24.88 -29.55
N LEU A 15 18.74 25.45 -29.30
CA LEU A 15 17.92 25.03 -28.16
C LEU A 15 17.48 23.59 -28.43
N ALA A 16 18.18 22.63 -27.82
CA ALA A 16 17.61 21.31 -27.63
C ALA A 16 16.42 21.45 -26.65
N PRO A 17 15.23 20.94 -26.96
CA PRO A 17 14.15 20.90 -25.99
C PRO A 17 14.61 20.07 -24.79
N LEU A 18 14.55 20.66 -23.60
CA LEU A 18 14.66 19.93 -22.34
C LEU A 18 13.59 18.84 -22.33
N PRO A 19 13.89 17.61 -21.90
CA PRO A 19 12.87 16.60 -21.67
C PRO A 19 11.93 17.13 -20.60
N THR A 20 10.72 17.53 -21.00
CA THR A 20 9.61 17.79 -20.09
C THR A 20 9.26 16.46 -19.46
N THR A 21 9.55 16.28 -18.16
CA THR A 21 8.99 15.20 -17.36
C THR A 21 7.52 15.52 -17.13
N ALA A 22 6.70 15.33 -18.16
CA ALA A 22 5.29 15.12 -17.94
C ALA A 22 5.18 13.80 -17.17
N ASP A 23 4.60 13.87 -15.99
CA ASP A 23 4.28 12.74 -15.14
C ASP A 23 3.38 11.78 -15.93
N ASP A 24 3.98 10.74 -16.50
CA ASP A 24 3.35 9.78 -17.42
C ASP A 24 2.54 8.76 -16.61
N SER A 25 1.59 9.28 -15.83
CA SER A 25 0.65 8.50 -15.02
C SER A 25 -0.40 7.76 -15.87
N ASP A 26 -0.35 7.89 -17.21
CA ASP A 26 -1.36 7.33 -18.12
C ASP A 26 -0.79 6.35 -19.15
N SER A 27 0.53 6.11 -19.21
CA SER A 27 1.06 5.08 -20.10
C SER A 27 0.97 3.69 -19.47
N GLU A 28 0.20 2.82 -20.14
CA GLU A 28 0.20 1.39 -19.81
C GLU A 28 1.55 0.77 -20.20
N GLN A 29 2.14 0.03 -19.26
CA GLN A 29 3.40 -0.68 -19.41
C GLN A 29 3.15 -2.19 -19.39
N THR A 30 3.77 -2.91 -20.31
CA THR A 30 3.75 -4.38 -20.34
C THR A 30 4.75 -4.94 -19.34
N ILE A 31 4.29 -5.86 -18.49
CA ILE A 31 5.10 -6.58 -17.51
C ILE A 31 4.91 -8.09 -17.63
N TRP A 32 5.91 -8.82 -17.17
CA TRP A 32 5.84 -10.28 -17.00
C TRP A 32 5.66 -10.57 -15.51
N ALA A 33 4.41 -10.59 -15.08
CA ALA A 33 4.03 -10.63 -13.68
C ALA A 33 4.12 -12.05 -13.09
N THR A 34 4.73 -12.19 -11.90
CA THR A 34 4.82 -13.47 -11.18
C THR A 34 4.12 -13.42 -9.81
N PRO A 35 3.66 -14.56 -9.27
CA PRO A 35 3.05 -14.62 -7.95
C PRO A 35 4.10 -14.57 -6.83
N HIS A 36 3.82 -13.77 -5.80
CA HIS A 36 4.62 -13.63 -4.59
C HIS A 36 3.83 -14.06 -3.35
N GLU A 37 4.26 -15.11 -2.67
CA GLU A 37 3.59 -15.62 -1.47
C GLU A 37 3.84 -14.73 -0.25
N GLN A 38 5.10 -14.35 0.00
CA GLN A 38 5.51 -13.82 1.29
C GLN A 38 5.39 -12.30 1.33
N TYR A 39 4.51 -11.79 2.19
CA TYR A 39 4.50 -10.36 2.45
C TYR A 39 5.86 -9.84 2.92
N SER A 40 6.29 -8.73 2.32
CA SER A 40 7.45 -7.95 2.73
C SER A 40 7.25 -6.49 2.31
N SER A 41 8.07 -5.59 2.87
CA SER A 41 8.11 -4.18 2.50
C SER A 41 9.50 -3.59 2.73
N SER A 42 10.15 -3.14 1.67
CA SER A 42 11.45 -2.46 1.72
C SER A 42 11.38 -1.01 2.20
N VAL A 43 10.18 -0.42 2.26
CA VAL A 43 9.97 0.92 2.80
C VAL A 43 9.36 0.91 4.21
N GLY A 44 9.16 -0.29 4.78
CA GLY A 44 8.70 -0.46 6.16
C GLY A 44 7.20 -0.25 6.36
N VAL A 45 6.38 -0.51 5.34
CA VAL A 45 4.92 -0.58 5.52
C VAL A 45 4.57 -1.80 6.36
N LEU A 46 3.60 -1.64 7.27
CA LEU A 46 3.16 -2.70 8.18
C LEU A 46 2.03 -3.52 7.56
N GLY A 47 2.27 -4.81 7.32
CA GLY A 47 1.32 -5.70 6.66
C GLY A 47 0.02 -5.89 7.43
N CYS A 48 0.08 -5.86 8.77
CA CYS A 48 -1.10 -5.96 9.62
C CYS A 48 -2.05 -4.74 9.57
N LYS A 49 -1.70 -3.71 8.80
CA LYS A 49 -2.44 -2.47 8.65
C LYS A 49 -2.89 -2.23 7.19
N ILE A 50 -2.71 -3.20 6.30
CA ILE A 50 -3.09 -3.12 4.88
C ILE A 50 -3.69 -4.45 4.39
N ASP A 51 -4.22 -4.49 3.17
CA ASP A 51 -4.52 -5.75 2.49
C ASP A 51 -3.26 -6.35 1.84
N THR A 52 -2.67 -7.34 2.49
CA THR A 52 -1.45 -8.02 2.00
C THR A 52 -1.69 -8.89 0.76
N ASN A 53 -2.94 -9.08 0.34
CA ASN A 53 -3.29 -9.74 -0.93
C ASN A 53 -3.24 -8.79 -2.13
N ARG A 54 -2.89 -7.53 -1.91
CA ARG A 54 -2.91 -6.45 -2.91
C ARG A 54 -1.62 -5.63 -2.86
N VAL A 55 -0.47 -6.30 -2.92
CA VAL A 55 0.87 -5.69 -2.86
C VAL A 55 1.64 -5.95 -4.15
N ALA A 56 2.42 -4.95 -4.55
CA ALA A 56 3.30 -4.94 -5.71
C ALA A 56 4.78 -4.88 -5.24
N TYR A 57 5.59 -5.81 -5.75
CA TYR A 57 7.03 -5.99 -5.53
C TYR A 57 7.79 -5.74 -6.83
N TRP A 58 7.97 -4.47 -7.20
CA TRP A 58 8.49 -4.09 -8.52
C TRP A 58 10.03 -4.02 -8.50
N PRO A 59 10.73 -4.14 -9.64
CA PRO A 59 12.18 -4.07 -9.64
C PRO A 59 12.72 -2.64 -9.42
N ALA A 60 11.88 -1.63 -9.68
CA ALA A 60 12.23 -0.22 -9.53
C ALA A 60 11.98 0.29 -8.10
N ALA A 61 12.84 1.20 -7.65
CA ALA A 61 12.71 1.85 -6.33
C ALA A 61 11.34 2.53 -6.15
N ILE A 62 10.82 2.46 -4.92
CA ILE A 62 9.55 3.07 -4.52
C ILE A 62 9.76 4.58 -4.37
N SER A 63 8.88 5.39 -4.95
CA SER A 63 8.87 6.84 -4.77
C SER A 63 7.82 7.26 -3.75
N CYS A 64 7.68 8.57 -3.57
CA CYS A 64 6.73 9.16 -2.63
C CYS A 64 5.31 9.38 -3.21
N ASN A 65 5.12 9.09 -4.50
CA ASN A 65 3.85 9.30 -5.21
C ASN A 65 3.31 8.04 -5.91
N ASP A 66 4.19 7.16 -6.41
CA ASP A 66 3.83 5.94 -7.15
C ASP A 66 3.52 4.74 -6.24
N ILE A 67 2.80 5.00 -5.13
CA ILE A 67 2.42 4.00 -4.12
C ILE A 67 1.24 3.14 -4.60
N CYS A 68 0.45 3.60 -5.55
CA CYS A 68 -0.70 2.87 -6.08
C CYS A 68 -0.51 2.54 -7.57
N VAL A 69 -0.77 1.30 -7.93
CA VAL A 69 -0.77 0.84 -9.32
C VAL A 69 -2.03 0.05 -9.64
N GLU A 70 -2.46 0.08 -10.89
CA GLU A 70 -3.46 -0.84 -11.43
C GLU A 70 -2.76 -1.85 -12.33
N VAL A 71 -3.06 -3.13 -12.14
CA VAL A 71 -2.63 -4.20 -13.06
C VAL A 71 -3.86 -4.83 -13.68
N GLN A 72 -3.79 -5.12 -14.98
CA GLN A 72 -4.85 -5.73 -15.74
C GLN A 72 -4.38 -6.91 -16.60
N HIS A 73 -5.25 -7.92 -16.69
CA HIS A 73 -5.06 -9.09 -17.54
C HIS A 73 -6.42 -9.59 -18.02
N GLU A 74 -6.58 -9.76 -19.34
CA GLU A 74 -7.82 -10.25 -19.98
C GLU A 74 -9.11 -9.57 -19.46
N GLY A 75 -9.09 -8.24 -19.32
CA GLY A 75 -10.24 -7.44 -18.88
C GLY A 75 -10.47 -7.41 -17.37
N ARG A 76 -9.73 -8.19 -16.58
CA ARG A 76 -9.74 -8.14 -15.11
C ARG A 76 -8.72 -7.12 -14.62
N LYS A 77 -9.03 -6.46 -13.51
CA LYS A 77 -8.21 -5.40 -12.91
C LYS A 77 -8.10 -5.57 -11.41
N VAL A 78 -6.95 -5.23 -10.86
CA VAL A 78 -6.73 -5.07 -9.42
C VAL A 78 -5.88 -3.84 -9.17
N LYS A 79 -6.11 -3.19 -8.02
CA LYS A 79 -5.21 -2.16 -7.50
C LYS A 79 -4.24 -2.81 -6.53
N LEU A 80 -3.00 -2.34 -6.52
CA LEU A 80 -1.93 -2.84 -5.65
C LEU A 80 -1.18 -1.68 -5.00
N LEU A 81 -0.78 -1.87 -3.75
CA LEU A 81 0.18 -1.03 -3.06
C LEU A 81 1.60 -1.39 -3.49
N ARG A 82 2.30 -0.48 -4.15
CA ARG A 82 3.71 -0.60 -4.53
C ARG A 82 4.59 -0.10 -3.40
N ILE A 83 4.90 -1.00 -2.49
CA ILE A 83 5.57 -0.73 -1.21
C ILE A 83 6.78 -1.63 -1.00
N ASP A 84 7.12 -2.43 -2.00
CA ASP A 84 8.30 -3.27 -1.95
C ASP A 84 8.99 -3.38 -3.30
N ARG A 85 10.24 -3.84 -3.25
CA ARG A 85 11.10 -4.07 -4.38
C ARG A 85 11.40 -5.55 -4.52
N SER A 86 11.40 -6.04 -5.75
CA SER A 86 11.97 -7.35 -6.07
C SER A 86 13.46 -7.21 -6.42
N GLU A 87 14.12 -8.35 -6.63
CA GLU A 87 15.50 -8.41 -7.16
C GLU A 87 15.56 -8.37 -8.70
N GLY A 88 14.48 -7.99 -9.39
CA GLY A 88 14.47 -7.83 -10.86
C GLY A 88 13.19 -8.26 -11.57
N ALA A 89 12.19 -8.77 -10.86
CA ALA A 89 10.93 -9.25 -11.42
C ALA A 89 9.77 -8.31 -11.08
N TYR A 90 8.66 -8.40 -11.81
CA TYR A 90 7.42 -7.75 -11.41
C TYR A 90 6.59 -8.77 -10.64
N ASP A 91 6.76 -8.83 -9.33
CA ASP A 91 6.03 -9.80 -8.51
C ASP A 91 4.87 -9.09 -7.80
N MET A 92 3.75 -9.77 -7.62
CA MET A 92 2.62 -9.24 -6.84
C MET A 92 2.10 -10.30 -5.89
N SER A 93 1.36 -9.91 -4.86
CA SER A 93 0.72 -10.86 -3.93
C SER A 93 0.05 -12.00 -4.70
N TYR A 94 0.30 -13.24 -4.25
CA TYR A 94 -0.15 -14.45 -4.95
C TYR A 94 -1.64 -14.42 -5.27
N ASP A 95 -2.48 -13.94 -4.34
CA ASP A 95 -3.91 -13.80 -4.58
C ASP A 95 -4.27 -12.83 -5.72
N ALA A 96 -3.59 -11.68 -5.82
CA ALA A 96 -3.80 -10.73 -6.90
C ALA A 96 -3.41 -11.33 -8.25
N TRP A 97 -2.24 -11.97 -8.32
CA TRP A 97 -1.79 -12.67 -9.52
C TRP A 97 -2.78 -13.77 -9.91
N ASN A 98 -3.24 -14.57 -8.95
CA ASN A 98 -4.15 -15.68 -9.19
C ASN A 98 -5.51 -15.19 -9.70
N TYR A 99 -6.05 -14.12 -9.13
CA TYR A 99 -7.29 -13.50 -9.61
C TYR A 99 -7.15 -12.93 -11.01
N LEU A 100 -6.06 -12.21 -11.28
CA LEU A 100 -5.78 -11.70 -12.61
C LEU A 100 -5.56 -12.81 -13.63
N TYR A 101 -5.03 -13.97 -13.24
CA TYR A 101 -4.75 -15.08 -14.14
C TYR A 101 -5.97 -15.99 -14.35
N THR A 102 -6.68 -16.37 -13.29
CA THR A 102 -7.78 -17.36 -13.30
C THR A 102 -9.19 -16.77 -13.13
N GLY A 103 -9.30 -15.60 -12.52
CA GLY A 103 -10.57 -14.97 -12.14
C GLY A 103 -11.04 -15.39 -10.74
N LYS A 104 -10.22 -16.12 -9.97
CA LYS A 104 -10.53 -16.62 -8.63
C LYS A 104 -9.45 -16.22 -7.62
N SER A 105 -9.83 -16.10 -6.36
CA SER A 105 -8.87 -15.96 -5.27
C SER A 105 -7.95 -17.17 -5.21
N ALA A 106 -6.68 -16.97 -4.85
CA ALA A 106 -5.75 -18.07 -4.61
C ALA A 106 -6.20 -18.98 -3.45
N ARG A 107 -7.02 -18.47 -2.53
CA ARG A 107 -7.60 -19.25 -1.42
C ARG A 107 -8.65 -20.24 -1.90
N ASP A 108 -9.35 -19.91 -2.98
CA ASP A 108 -10.47 -20.70 -3.50
C ASP A 108 -10.00 -21.67 -4.59
N GLU A 109 -9.19 -21.19 -5.53
CA GLU A 109 -8.71 -21.96 -6.68
C GLU A 109 -7.24 -21.60 -6.97
N PRO A 110 -6.29 -22.14 -6.19
CA PRO A 110 -4.87 -21.84 -6.34
C PRO A 110 -4.33 -22.40 -7.66
N ALA A 111 -3.89 -21.52 -8.55
CA ALA A 111 -3.11 -21.86 -9.72
C ALA A 111 -1.62 -21.81 -9.42
N VAL A 112 -0.86 -22.65 -10.12
CA VAL A 112 0.59 -22.60 -10.14
C VAL A 112 1.05 -22.18 -11.53
N GLY A 113 2.09 -21.34 -11.59
CA GLY A 113 2.59 -20.82 -12.84
C GLY A 113 3.86 -20.01 -12.68
N GLY A 114 4.27 -19.40 -13.79
CA GLY A 114 5.39 -18.48 -13.85
C GLY A 114 4.94 -17.12 -14.37
N PRO A 115 5.83 -16.38 -15.05
CA PRO A 115 5.51 -15.05 -15.56
C PRO A 115 4.35 -15.08 -16.56
N VAL A 116 3.40 -14.16 -16.38
CA VAL A 116 2.26 -13.93 -17.28
C VAL A 116 2.33 -12.50 -17.79
N GLU A 117 2.13 -12.31 -19.09
CA GLU A 117 2.09 -10.97 -19.69
C GLU A 117 0.84 -10.22 -19.19
N MET A 118 1.07 -9.06 -18.58
CA MET A 118 0.02 -8.18 -18.04
C MET A 118 0.35 -6.72 -18.36
N GLN A 119 -0.66 -5.86 -18.28
CA GLN A 119 -0.48 -4.42 -18.39
C GLN A 119 -0.59 -3.79 -17.01
N TYR A 120 0.27 -2.82 -16.68
CA TYR A 120 0.09 -2.00 -15.49
C TYR A 120 0.23 -0.52 -15.81
N ARG A 121 -0.33 0.31 -14.93
CA ARG A 121 -0.12 1.76 -14.93
C ARG A 121 -0.07 2.27 -13.49
N ASN A 122 0.59 3.40 -13.30
CA ASN A 122 0.54 4.11 -12.03
C ASN A 122 -0.84 4.75 -11.86
N LEU A 123 -1.31 4.82 -10.61
CA LEU A 123 -2.51 5.55 -10.23
C LEU A 123 -2.14 6.68 -9.27
N SER A 124 -3.11 7.54 -8.93
CA SER A 124 -2.94 8.40 -7.76
C SER A 124 -2.83 7.49 -6.53
N ALA A 125 -1.95 7.83 -5.58
CA ALA A 125 -1.80 7.05 -4.35
C ALA A 125 -3.14 6.88 -3.59
N SER A 126 -4.00 7.91 -3.62
CA SER A 126 -5.34 7.87 -3.02
C SER A 126 -6.30 6.85 -3.65
N ASP A 127 -6.02 6.38 -4.86
CA ASP A 127 -6.85 5.36 -5.50
C ASP A 127 -6.74 4.01 -4.78
N CYS A 128 -5.72 3.81 -3.94
CA CYS A 128 -5.52 2.60 -3.13
C CYS A 128 -5.93 2.79 -1.66
N ASP A 129 -6.68 3.85 -1.32
CA ASP A 129 -7.09 4.14 0.06
C ASP A 129 -7.84 2.97 0.72
N ASP A 130 -8.61 2.19 -0.05
CA ASP A 130 -9.35 1.02 0.42
C ASP A 130 -8.46 -0.17 0.81
N LEU A 131 -7.19 -0.17 0.37
CA LEU A 131 -6.19 -1.18 0.73
C LEU A 131 -5.48 -0.86 2.05
N ILE A 132 -5.71 0.32 2.64
CA ILE A 132 -5.03 0.81 3.85
C ILE A 132 -6.04 0.89 5.01
N HIS A 133 -5.77 0.16 6.08
CA HIS A 133 -6.71 -0.03 7.19
C HIS A 133 -6.49 0.94 8.37
N THR A 134 -5.62 1.94 8.21
CA THR A 134 -5.41 2.99 9.20
C THR A 134 -6.53 4.03 9.14
N LYS A 135 -6.59 4.90 10.16
CA LYS A 135 -7.52 6.02 10.14
C LYS A 135 -7.16 7.00 9.02
N GLY A 136 -8.10 7.22 8.10
CA GLY A 136 -7.93 8.12 6.96
C GLY A 136 -6.97 7.57 5.91
N SER A 137 -6.78 6.25 5.85
CA SER A 137 -5.97 5.57 4.82
C SER A 137 -4.52 6.07 4.73
N ARG A 138 -3.98 6.58 5.85
CA ARG A 138 -2.57 7.00 5.96
C ARG A 138 -1.64 5.80 5.90
N LEU A 139 -0.58 5.87 5.12
CA LEU A 139 0.41 4.81 4.95
C LEU A 139 1.02 4.39 6.30
N PRO A 140 0.81 3.14 6.76
CA PRO A 140 1.26 2.66 8.07
C PRO A 140 2.74 2.27 8.01
N LEU A 141 3.61 3.13 8.51
CA LEU A 141 5.05 2.96 8.46
C LEU A 141 5.63 2.57 9.83
N SER A 142 6.60 1.66 9.81
CA SER A 142 7.38 1.23 10.97
C SER A 142 8.33 2.34 11.44
N ALA A 143 8.01 3.04 12.52
CA ALA A 143 8.88 4.07 13.12
C ALA A 143 10.36 3.66 13.26
N PRO A 144 10.73 2.44 13.69
CA PRO A 144 12.14 2.07 13.79
C PRO A 144 12.84 1.79 12.45
N ASN A 145 12.11 1.51 11.36
CA ASN A 145 12.70 0.95 10.12
C ASN A 145 12.30 1.67 8.82
N SER A 146 11.34 2.59 8.83
CA SER A 146 10.90 3.33 7.63
C SER A 146 11.54 4.72 7.48
N MET A 147 12.31 5.18 8.47
CA MET A 147 12.70 6.59 8.57
C MET A 147 13.52 7.09 7.38
N ASN A 148 14.34 6.24 6.74
CA ASN A 148 15.08 6.65 5.54
C ASN A 148 14.15 6.96 4.36
N PHE A 149 13.14 6.12 4.15
CA PHE A 149 12.13 6.36 3.11
C PHE A 149 11.30 7.60 3.44
N LEU A 150 10.77 7.67 4.66
CA LEU A 150 9.94 8.80 5.07
C LEU A 150 10.72 10.12 5.01
N ALA A 151 11.94 10.18 5.54
CA ALA A 151 12.78 11.37 5.47
C ALA A 151 13.00 11.82 4.01
N SER A 152 13.27 10.88 3.10
CA SER A 152 13.44 11.22 1.68
C SER A 152 12.17 11.84 1.06
N CYS A 153 10.99 11.43 1.50
CA CYS A 153 9.73 12.01 1.06
C CYS A 153 9.40 13.34 1.73
N LEU A 154 9.78 13.52 2.99
CA LEU A 154 9.61 14.77 3.71
C LEU A 154 10.58 15.86 3.21
N ASP A 155 11.78 15.48 2.77
CA ASP A 155 12.81 16.35 2.18
C ASP A 155 12.62 16.62 0.69
N ALA A 156 11.71 15.90 0.03
CA ALA A 156 11.46 16.10 -1.39
C ALA A 156 11.02 17.56 -1.65
N PRO A 157 11.60 18.23 -2.68
CA PRO A 157 11.31 19.65 -2.93
C PRO A 157 9.87 19.88 -3.38
N ASP A 158 9.28 18.89 -4.03
CA ASP A 158 7.90 18.90 -4.51
C ASP A 158 6.98 18.24 -3.48
N ASP A 159 5.74 18.73 -3.39
CA ASP A 159 4.72 18.09 -2.59
C ASP A 159 4.43 16.68 -3.12
N ASN A 160 4.20 15.75 -2.20
CA ASN A 160 4.01 14.34 -2.50
C ASN A 160 3.05 13.71 -1.51
N TRP A 161 2.40 12.63 -1.93
CA TRP A 161 1.33 12.03 -1.16
C TRP A 161 1.80 11.46 0.19
N VAL A 162 2.96 10.80 0.24
CA VAL A 162 3.49 10.18 1.47
C VAL A 162 3.76 11.22 2.57
N LYS A 163 4.30 12.39 2.21
CA LYS A 163 4.54 13.50 3.14
C LYS A 163 3.27 13.88 3.91
N ASP A 164 2.14 13.91 3.22
CA ASP A 164 0.85 14.32 3.82
C ASP A 164 0.04 13.13 4.40
N ASN A 165 0.32 11.90 3.95
CA ASN A 165 -0.51 10.72 4.22
C ASN A 165 0.30 9.54 4.77
N HIS A 166 1.15 9.76 5.77
CA HIS A 166 1.84 8.69 6.50
C HIS A 166 1.43 8.66 7.96
N VAL A 167 1.54 7.53 8.64
CA VAL A 167 1.45 7.42 10.11
C VAL A 167 2.54 6.46 10.58
N LEU A 168 3.21 6.81 11.69
CA LEU A 168 4.29 6.01 12.26
C LEU A 168 3.77 5.14 13.39
N TYR A 169 4.19 3.89 13.44
CA TYR A 169 3.88 2.94 14.51
C TYR A 169 5.14 2.36 15.13
N ASN A 170 5.12 2.08 16.43
CA ASN A 170 6.22 1.42 17.15
C ASN A 170 6.28 -0.11 16.92
N VAL A 171 6.02 -0.56 15.71
CA VAL A 171 6.14 -1.97 15.32
C VAL A 171 7.48 -2.16 14.65
N LEU A 172 8.23 -3.19 15.05
CA LEU A 172 9.62 -3.39 14.63
C LEU A 172 9.73 -4.03 13.26
N ASP A 173 8.87 -4.97 12.90
CA ASP A 173 8.98 -5.70 11.63
C ASP A 173 7.73 -5.55 10.75
N PRO A 174 7.86 -5.58 9.41
CA PRO A 174 6.73 -5.44 8.50
C PRO A 174 5.70 -6.57 8.62
N LEU A 175 6.10 -7.75 9.14
CA LEU A 175 5.21 -8.88 9.39
C LEU A 175 4.38 -8.71 10.68
N CYS A 176 4.60 -7.63 11.44
CA CYS A 176 3.92 -7.30 12.69
C CYS A 176 4.02 -8.40 13.75
N THR A 177 5.22 -8.94 13.94
CA THR A 177 5.48 -9.99 14.95
C THR A 177 6.14 -9.47 16.22
N VAL A 178 6.76 -8.29 16.14
CA VAL A 178 7.55 -7.69 17.20
C VAL A 178 7.27 -6.18 17.27
N GLY A 179 7.15 -5.65 18.48
CA GLY A 179 6.93 -4.23 18.78
C GLY A 179 5.59 -3.98 19.45
N ARG A 180 5.14 -2.73 19.41
CA ARG A 180 3.93 -2.22 20.06
C ARG A 180 3.05 -1.53 19.04
N ASP A 181 1.77 -1.89 19.02
CA ASP A 181 0.76 -1.25 18.17
C ASP A 181 0.34 0.10 18.76
N GLU A 182 1.24 1.07 18.69
CA GLU A 182 1.06 2.44 19.16
C GLU A 182 1.59 3.44 18.12
N GLU A 183 0.87 4.55 17.95
CA GLU A 183 1.31 5.61 17.05
C GLU A 183 2.47 6.40 17.66
N CYS A 184 3.40 6.82 16.81
CA CYS A 184 4.54 7.66 17.17
C CYS A 184 4.42 9.02 16.48
N GLU A 185 4.98 10.05 17.12
CA GLU A 185 5.00 11.41 16.59
C GLU A 185 6.40 11.76 16.07
N LEU A 186 6.48 12.44 14.94
CA LEU A 186 7.73 12.92 14.35
C LEU A 186 7.72 14.45 14.30
N ASP A 187 8.71 15.07 14.95
CA ASP A 187 8.96 16.50 14.87
C ASP A 187 9.90 16.81 13.69
N TRP A 188 9.35 16.86 12.48
CA TRP A 188 10.13 17.14 11.28
C TRP A 188 10.16 18.64 10.94
N PRO A 189 11.30 19.23 10.53
CA PRO A 189 12.62 18.63 10.31
C PRO A 189 13.55 18.69 11.55
N ALA A 190 13.02 18.96 12.75
CA ALA A 190 13.83 19.12 13.95
C ALA A 190 14.43 17.81 14.49
N ALA A 191 13.84 16.67 14.14
CA ALA A 191 14.23 15.33 14.57
C ALA A 191 14.17 14.33 13.40
N ASN A 192 15.10 13.37 13.41
CA ASN A 192 15.18 12.28 12.43
C ASN A 192 14.69 10.93 12.99
N GLN A 193 14.16 10.92 14.22
CA GLN A 193 13.56 9.77 14.88
C GLN A 193 12.23 10.18 15.48
N ALA A 194 11.24 9.28 15.38
CA ALA A 194 9.95 9.49 16.01
C ALA A 194 10.02 9.24 17.52
N VAL A 195 9.14 9.91 18.25
CA VAL A 195 8.90 9.69 19.67
C VAL A 195 7.67 8.81 19.81
N CYS A 196 7.84 7.65 20.44
CA CYS A 196 6.77 6.70 20.72
C CYS A 196 6.46 6.69 22.23
N PRO A 197 5.24 6.28 22.63
CA PRO A 197 4.88 6.16 24.06
C PRO A 197 5.81 5.23 24.85
N HIS A 198 6.27 4.13 24.23
CA HIS A 198 7.30 3.26 24.78
C HIS A 198 8.60 3.37 23.99
N THR A 199 9.67 2.71 24.49
CA THR A 199 10.96 2.64 23.79
C THR A 199 10.75 2.19 22.35
N MET A 200 11.19 3.01 21.40
CA MET A 200 11.06 2.73 19.97
C MET A 200 11.86 1.48 19.61
N GLY A 201 11.22 0.56 18.88
CA GLY A 201 11.85 -0.69 18.43
C GLY A 201 12.11 -1.71 19.54
N GLU A 202 11.44 -1.58 20.70
CA GLU A 202 11.53 -2.58 21.77
C GLU A 202 11.08 -3.97 21.24
N PRO A 203 11.91 -5.02 21.35
CA PRO A 203 11.65 -6.30 20.71
C PRO A 203 10.68 -7.18 21.55
N VAL A 204 9.49 -6.67 21.82
CA VAL A 204 8.42 -7.40 22.53
C VAL A 204 7.52 -8.14 21.53
N PRO A 205 7.08 -9.38 21.81
CA PRO A 205 6.18 -10.09 20.91
C PRO A 205 4.86 -9.34 20.71
N LEU A 206 4.51 -9.08 19.45
CA LEU A 206 3.21 -8.54 19.04
C LEU A 206 2.32 -9.70 18.61
N LYS A 207 1.36 -10.06 19.47
CA LYS A 207 0.45 -11.20 19.24
C LYS A 207 -0.80 -10.77 18.49
N ASP A 208 -1.45 -11.72 17.82
CA ASP A 208 -2.78 -11.59 17.21
C ASP A 208 -2.86 -10.48 16.13
N LYS A 209 -1.71 -10.14 15.54
CA LYS A 209 -1.54 -9.11 14.49
C LYS A 209 -0.63 -9.58 13.37
N SER A 210 -0.19 -10.82 13.38
CA SER A 210 0.77 -11.30 12.38
C SER A 210 0.14 -11.31 10.99
N VAL A 211 0.95 -11.01 9.98
CA VAL A 211 0.51 -11.09 8.59
C VAL A 211 0.14 -12.53 8.22
N VAL A 212 -0.93 -12.69 7.44
CA VAL A 212 -1.35 -13.97 6.87
C VAL A 212 -1.12 -13.95 5.36
N ASN A 213 -0.41 -14.95 4.86
CA ASN A 213 -0.16 -15.17 3.44
C ASN A 213 -1.06 -16.29 2.91
N VAL A 214 -1.23 -16.38 1.60
CA VAL A 214 -1.79 -17.57 0.93
C VAL A 214 -0.64 -18.43 0.46
N GLN A 215 -0.49 -19.63 1.01
CA GLN A 215 0.58 -20.55 0.65
C GLN A 215 0.43 -21.00 -0.81
N TYR A 216 1.52 -20.83 -1.57
CA TYR A 216 1.57 -21.01 -3.00
C TYR A 216 1.13 -22.41 -3.44
N GLY A 217 0.20 -22.47 -4.38
CA GLY A 217 -0.32 -23.72 -4.95
C GLY A 217 -1.24 -24.53 -4.03
N THR A 218 -1.50 -24.09 -2.80
CA THR A 218 -2.31 -24.85 -1.83
C THR A 218 -3.64 -24.19 -1.49
N GLY A 219 -3.70 -22.85 -1.55
CA GLY A 219 -4.84 -22.06 -1.08
C GLY A 219 -4.94 -21.92 0.44
N ASP A 220 -4.03 -22.56 1.18
CA ASP A 220 -3.98 -22.50 2.63
C ASP A 220 -3.55 -21.11 3.09
N SER A 221 -4.23 -20.58 4.11
CA SER A 221 -3.78 -19.37 4.81
C SER A 221 -2.71 -19.76 5.82
N VAL A 222 -1.57 -19.07 5.81
CA VAL A 222 -0.44 -19.35 6.70
C VAL A 222 0.07 -18.08 7.38
N VAL A 223 0.50 -18.19 8.63
CA VAL A 223 1.17 -17.09 9.35
C VAL A 223 2.47 -16.77 8.62
N GLY A 224 2.64 -15.52 8.17
CA GLY A 224 3.76 -15.14 7.32
C GLY A 224 5.14 -15.32 7.95
N ALA A 225 5.24 -15.23 9.27
CA ALA A 225 6.50 -15.40 10.00
C ALA A 225 6.88 -16.86 10.27
N THR A 226 5.92 -17.78 10.35
CA THR A 226 6.17 -19.17 10.78
C THR A 226 5.79 -20.21 9.73
N GLY A 227 4.95 -19.86 8.75
CA GLY A 227 4.36 -20.78 7.80
C GLY A 227 3.30 -21.71 8.41
N GLU A 228 2.90 -21.48 9.66
CA GLU A 228 1.86 -22.28 10.32
C GLU A 228 0.49 -22.01 9.70
N LYS A 229 -0.27 -23.07 9.44
CA LYS A 229 -1.60 -22.98 8.83
C LYS A 229 -2.60 -22.32 9.78
N VAL A 230 -3.45 -21.46 9.22
CA VAL A 230 -4.54 -20.76 9.91
C VAL A 230 -5.86 -21.41 9.52
N ASP A 231 -6.50 -22.10 10.47
CA ASP A 231 -7.72 -22.88 10.19
C ASP A 231 -8.99 -22.01 9.98
N ASN A 232 -8.96 -20.71 10.31
CA ASN A 232 -10.06 -19.75 10.10
C ASN A 232 -9.52 -18.33 9.80
N PRO A 233 -9.14 -18.01 8.55
CA PRO A 233 -8.52 -16.73 8.21
C PRO A 233 -9.46 -15.52 8.36
N SER A 234 -10.77 -15.74 8.49
CA SER A 234 -11.77 -14.67 8.64
C SER A 234 -11.90 -14.11 10.07
N SER A 235 -11.16 -14.60 11.06
CA SER A 235 -11.25 -14.12 12.45
C SER A 235 -10.11 -13.20 12.94
N GLU A 236 -9.06 -12.95 12.15
CA GLU A 236 -7.94 -12.07 12.58
C GLU A 236 -7.77 -10.78 11.78
N SER A 237 -8.86 -10.29 11.19
CA SER A 237 -9.04 -8.85 10.98
C SER A 237 -10.37 -8.43 11.58
N THR A 238 -10.47 -8.45 12.91
CA THR A 238 -11.57 -7.75 13.59
C THR A 238 -11.27 -6.26 13.62
N LEU A 239 -11.20 -5.63 12.44
CA LEU A 239 -11.61 -4.24 12.29
C LEU A 239 -13.10 -4.29 11.95
N ILE A 240 -13.92 -4.14 13.00
CA ILE A 240 -15.37 -4.08 12.90
C ILE A 240 -15.75 -3.03 11.84
N PRO A 241 -16.35 -3.40 10.70
CA PRO A 241 -17.01 -2.40 9.87
C PRO A 241 -18.24 -1.93 10.65
N ARG A 242 -18.27 -0.64 11.02
CA ARG A 242 -19.45 0.00 11.59
C ARG A 242 -20.62 -0.20 10.63
N PRO A 243 -21.77 -0.76 11.06
CA PRO A 243 -22.96 -0.68 10.24
C PRO A 243 -23.39 0.78 10.18
N TYR A 244 -23.59 1.29 8.96
CA TYR A 244 -24.33 2.52 8.71
C TYR A 244 -25.66 2.43 9.47
N VAL A 245 -25.79 3.21 10.54
CA VAL A 245 -27.09 3.45 11.19
C VAL A 245 -27.89 4.31 10.22
N LEU A 246 -28.68 3.64 9.38
CA LEU A 246 -29.79 4.25 8.66
C LEU A 246 -30.82 4.69 9.71
N LEU A 247 -30.80 5.97 10.07
CA LEU A 247 -31.90 6.62 10.79
C LEU A 247 -33.15 6.61 9.88
N TRP A 248 -33.98 5.59 10.01
CA TRP A 248 -35.38 5.67 9.60
C TRP A 248 -36.19 6.16 10.80
N GLY A 249 -36.39 7.47 10.87
CA GLY A 249 -37.34 8.09 11.79
C GLY A 249 -38.76 7.82 11.32
N ALA A 250 -39.43 6.83 11.91
CA ALA A 250 -40.86 6.63 11.76
C ALA A 250 -41.61 7.47 12.81
N LEU A 251 -42.22 8.58 12.35
CA LEU A 251 -43.29 9.28 13.04
C LEU A 251 -44.55 8.40 13.06
N LEU A 252 -45.04 8.00 14.24
CA LEU A 252 -46.45 7.76 14.55
C LEU A 252 -46.57 7.96 16.08
N GLY A 253 -47.25 8.98 16.62
CA GLY A 253 -48.66 9.28 16.42
C GLY A 253 -49.47 8.71 17.59
N VAL A 254 -49.35 9.30 18.79
CA VAL A 254 -50.17 8.93 19.94
C VAL A 254 -51.48 9.73 19.89
N THR A 255 -52.57 9.06 19.51
CA THR A 255 -53.93 9.52 19.75
C THR A 255 -54.65 8.57 20.70
N HIS A 256 -55.24 9.15 21.73
CA HIS A 256 -56.11 8.52 22.73
C HIS A 256 -57.28 7.72 22.11
N LEU A 257 -57.83 6.75 22.86
CA LEU A 257 -59.10 6.84 23.63
C LEU A 257 -59.92 5.50 23.65
N PHE A 258 -60.38 5.13 24.87
CA PHE A 258 -61.52 4.23 25.23
C PHE A 258 -61.43 2.71 24.93
N CYS A 259 -61.96 1.76 25.73
CA CYS A 259 -62.96 1.78 26.80
C CYS A 259 -62.97 0.42 27.57
N TYR A 260 -63.32 0.49 28.87
CA TYR A 260 -64.22 -0.39 29.65
C TYR A 260 -63.92 -1.85 30.05
N THR A 261 -64.41 -2.14 31.26
CA THR A 261 -64.34 -3.28 32.22
C THR A 261 -65.22 -4.50 31.82
N PRO A 262 -65.23 -5.66 32.54
CA PRO A 262 -65.70 -5.90 33.94
C PRO A 262 -64.70 -6.76 34.76
N PHE A 263 -64.67 -6.90 36.09
CA PHE A 263 -65.61 -6.85 37.22
C PHE A 263 -64.94 -6.20 38.43
#